data_AF-A0A6I3UUD9-F1
#
_entry.id   AF-A0A6I3UUD9-F1
#
_cell.length_a   1.000
_cell.length_b   1.000
_cell.length_c   1.000
_cell.angle_alpha   90.00
_cell.angle_beta   90.00
_cell.angle_gamma   90.00
#
_symmetry.space_group_name_H-M   'P 1'
#
loop_
_entity.id
_entity.type
_entity.pdbx_description
1 polymer ?
#
loop_
_entity_poly.entity_id
_entity_poly.type
_entity_poly.pdbx_seq_one_letter_code
_entity_poly.pdbx_strand_id
1 'polypeptide(L)'
;LDESNMRNVAFIGKIESVGNKGWWSGGLVSESWRSNVDSSYVEADIKANNAKFGGLIAKVNHGGNPNDVKQKGRLTKSVVKGTLTLKTNNQSGGLIHENYDWGWVENNVSMM
;
A
#
# COMPACT_ATOMS: atom_id res chain seq x y z
N LEU A 1 -18.49 -10.78 2.48
CA LEU A 1 -18.00 -9.47 2.03
C LEU A 1 -17.27 -9.72 0.73
N ASP A 2 -17.84 -9.29 -0.39
CA ASP A 2 -17.20 -9.45 -1.69
C ASP A 2 -15.93 -8.60 -1.74
N GLU A 3 -14.80 -9.20 -2.11
CA GLU A 3 -13.52 -8.48 -2.18
C GLU A 3 -13.51 -7.53 -3.38
N SER A 4 -13.07 -6.28 -3.17
CA SER A 4 -13.07 -5.23 -4.20
C SER A 4 -11.67 -5.03 -4.78
N ASN A 5 -11.51 -5.29 -6.08
CA ASN A 5 -10.21 -5.15 -6.76
C ASN A 5 -10.01 -3.73 -7.33
N MET A 6 -8.78 -3.23 -7.30
CA MET A 6 -8.39 -1.96 -7.90
C MET A 6 -7.44 -2.21 -9.08
N ARG A 7 -7.69 -1.57 -10.22
CA ARG A 7 -6.83 -1.71 -11.41
C ARG A 7 -6.79 -0.44 -12.25
N ASN A 8 -5.65 -0.18 -12.88
CA ASN A 8 -5.45 0.94 -13.82
C ASN A 8 -5.75 2.31 -13.18
N VAL A 9 -5.23 2.54 -11.97
CA VAL A 9 -5.44 3.78 -11.21
C VAL A 9 -4.12 4.52 -11.07
N ALA A 10 -4.17 5.84 -11.20
CA ALA A 10 -3.02 6.70 -10.97
C ALA A 10 -3.37 7.83 -10.00
N PHE A 11 -2.44 8.15 -9.10
CA PHE A 11 -2.47 9.37 -8.31
C PHE A 11 -1.15 10.13 -8.49
N ILE A 12 -1.26 11.43 -8.78
CA ILE A 12 -0.12 12.35 -8.90
C ILE A 12 -0.45 13.58 -8.07
N GLY A 13 0.40 13.92 -7.10
CA GLY A 13 0.17 15.12 -6.29
C GLY A 13 0.78 15.07 -4.89
N LYS A 14 0.04 15.54 -3.90
CA LYS A 14 0.47 15.62 -2.50
C LYS A 14 -0.46 14.81 -1.63
N ILE A 15 0.11 14.08 -0.68
CA ILE A 15 -0.65 13.32 0.31
C ILE A 15 -0.21 13.77 1.69
N GLU A 16 -1.14 14.23 2.51
CA GLU A 16 -0.91 14.45 3.93
C GLU A 16 -1.77 13.49 4.76
N SER A 17 -1.11 12.53 5.39
CA SER A 17 -1.73 11.60 6.34
C SER A 17 -1.66 12.20 7.75
N VAL A 18 -2.82 12.69 8.20
CA VAL A 18 -3.00 13.36 9.49
C VAL A 18 -3.46 12.40 10.58
N GLY A 19 -3.35 12.82 11.84
CA GLY A 19 -3.62 12.00 13.01
C GLY A 19 -2.34 11.53 13.71
N ASN A 20 -2.47 10.80 14.82
CA ASN A 20 -1.34 10.36 15.63
C ASN A 20 -1.53 8.95 16.24
N LYS A 21 -2.46 8.15 15.71
CA LYS A 21 -2.86 6.88 16.33
C LYS A 21 -1.94 5.70 16.03
N GLY A 22 -1.03 5.78 15.06
CA GLY A 22 -0.19 4.64 14.68
C GLY A 22 -0.83 3.66 13.70
N TRP A 23 -1.91 4.07 13.01
CA TRP A 23 -2.71 3.20 12.14
C TRP A 23 -2.21 3.22 10.69
N TRP A 24 -2.81 2.36 9.87
CA TRP A 24 -2.45 2.14 8.47
C TRP A 24 -2.89 3.29 7.56
N SER A 25 -1.98 3.72 6.68
CA SER A 25 -2.28 4.72 5.65
C SER A 25 -1.41 4.45 4.42
N GLY A 26 -1.91 4.73 3.23
CA GLY A 26 -1.16 4.49 2.01
C GLY A 26 -1.47 5.49 0.91
N GLY A 27 -0.67 5.47 -0.14
CA GLY A 27 -0.83 6.39 -1.28
C GLY A 27 -2.18 6.25 -1.98
N LEU A 28 -2.67 5.01 -2.12
CA LEU A 28 -3.98 4.69 -2.71
C LEU A 28 -4.87 3.88 -1.76
N VAL A 29 -4.28 2.95 -1.01
CA VAL A 29 -5.03 1.98 -0.22
C VAL A 29 -4.45 1.88 1.19
N SER A 30 -5.30 1.94 2.22
CA SER A 30 -4.86 1.69 3.60
C SER A 30 -4.61 0.20 3.83
N GLU A 31 -5.65 -0.63 3.79
CA GLU A 31 -5.51 -2.09 3.82
C GLU A 31 -6.19 -2.71 2.60
N SER A 32 -5.46 -3.58 1.89
CA SER A 32 -6.02 -4.48 0.89
C SER A 32 -6.30 -5.84 1.53
N TRP A 33 -7.50 -6.02 2.09
CA TRP A 33 -7.95 -7.29 2.64
C TRP A 33 -8.46 -8.20 1.53
N ARG A 34 -7.71 -9.28 1.25
CA ARG A 34 -7.97 -10.31 0.23
C ARG A 34 -8.23 -9.80 -1.18
N SER A 35 -8.06 -8.50 -1.37
CA SER A 35 -8.31 -7.77 -2.60
C SER A 35 -7.03 -7.68 -3.42
N ASN A 36 -7.19 -7.54 -4.72
CA ASN A 36 -6.07 -7.41 -5.65
C ASN A 36 -5.96 -5.97 -6.14
N VAL A 37 -4.74 -5.46 -6.14
CA VAL A 37 -4.35 -4.19 -6.74
C VAL A 37 -3.35 -4.46 -7.85
N ASP A 38 -3.64 -4.01 -9.06
CA ASP A 38 -2.80 -4.25 -10.24
C ASP A 38 -2.69 -3.01 -11.12
N SER A 39 -1.53 -2.80 -11.73
CA SER A 39 -1.33 -1.73 -12.72
C SER A 39 -1.68 -0.34 -12.15
N SER A 40 -1.12 -0.03 -10.97
CA SER A 40 -1.37 1.23 -10.27
C SER A 40 -0.13 2.13 -10.22
N TYR A 41 -0.33 3.44 -10.20
CA TYR A 41 0.74 4.44 -10.20
C TYR A 41 0.56 5.46 -9.08
N VAL A 42 1.64 5.73 -8.33
CA VAL A 42 1.71 6.85 -7.38
C VAL A 42 2.96 7.66 -7.65
N GLU A 43 2.78 8.96 -7.86
CA GLU A 43 3.88 9.94 -7.85
C GLU A 43 3.49 11.07 -6.91
N ALA A 44 4.03 11.05 -5.70
CA ALA A 44 3.58 11.97 -4.68
C ALA A 44 4.66 12.46 -3.73
N ASP A 45 4.48 13.71 -3.28
CA ASP A 45 5.13 14.22 -2.07
C ASP A 45 4.25 13.88 -0.88
N ILE A 46 4.69 12.89 -0.10
CA ILE A 46 3.94 12.32 1.00
C ILE A 46 4.48 12.82 2.33
N LYS A 47 3.58 13.33 3.16
CA LYS A 47 3.83 13.64 4.57
C LYS A 47 2.90 12.81 5.44
N ALA A 48 3.45 12.11 6.43
CA ALA A 48 2.65 11.34 7.37
C ALA A 48 3.11 11.56 8.81
N ASN A 49 2.17 11.45 9.76
CA ASN A 49 2.45 11.60 11.18
C ASN A 49 2.06 10.35 11.97
N ASN A 50 3.04 9.68 12.58
CA ASN A 50 2.83 8.44 13.35
C ASN A 50 1.86 7.48 12.66
N ALA A 51 2.12 7.18 11.38
CA ALA A 51 1.31 6.26 10.57
C ALA A 51 2.19 5.09 10.14
N LYS A 52 1.58 3.92 10.00
CA LYS A 52 2.18 2.77 9.33
C LYS A 52 1.96 2.95 7.83
N PHE A 53 2.92 3.59 7.14
CA PHE A 53 2.68 4.16 5.81
C PHE A 53 3.31 3.36 4.67
N GLY A 54 2.51 2.99 3.66
CA GLY A 54 3.01 2.40 2.42
C GLY A 54 2.87 3.35 1.24
N GLY A 55 3.92 3.53 0.45
CA GLY A 55 3.91 4.44 -0.71
C GLY A 55 2.74 4.23 -1.68
N LEU A 56 2.21 3.00 -1.79
CA LEU A 56 0.98 2.69 -2.52
C LEU A 56 -0.11 2.09 -1.62
N ILE A 57 0.21 0.98 -0.94
CA ILE A 57 -0.71 0.29 -0.03
C ILE A 57 -0.05 0.22 1.33
N ALA A 58 -0.73 0.56 2.42
CA ALA A 58 -0.14 0.33 3.73
C ALA A 58 0.06 -1.18 3.96
N LYS A 59 -1.04 -1.93 3.93
CA LYS A 59 -1.06 -3.36 4.23
C LYS A 59 -1.67 -4.19 3.11
N VAL A 60 -0.95 -5.21 2.66
CA VAL A 60 -1.47 -6.23 1.74
C VAL A 60 -1.74 -7.51 2.52
N ASN A 61 -3.00 -7.93 2.58
CA ASN A 61 -3.44 -9.02 3.43
C ASN A 61 -4.16 -10.10 2.62
N HIS A 62 -3.72 -11.35 2.72
CA HIS A 62 -4.33 -12.48 2.03
C HIS A 62 -5.28 -13.29 2.95
N GLY A 63 -5.29 -13.02 4.25
CA GLY A 63 -6.21 -13.67 5.20
C GLY A 63 -5.97 -15.18 5.40
N GLY A 64 -4.79 -15.69 5.01
CA GLY A 64 -4.33 -17.03 5.39
C GLY A 64 -5.02 -18.23 4.73
N ASN A 65 -5.81 -18.09 3.66
CA ASN A 65 -6.41 -19.24 2.97
C ASN A 65 -5.41 -19.93 2.02
N PRO A 66 -4.83 -21.10 2.35
CA PRO A 66 -3.78 -21.70 1.55
C PRO A 66 -4.21 -22.07 0.11
N ASN A 67 -5.51 -22.15 -0.17
CA ASN A 67 -6.03 -22.54 -1.48
C ASN A 67 -5.94 -21.44 -2.55
N ASP A 68 -5.74 -20.18 -2.16
CA ASP A 68 -5.75 -19.03 -3.08
C ASP A 68 -4.53 -18.11 -2.98
N VAL A 69 -3.40 -18.67 -2.51
CA VAL A 69 -2.11 -17.99 -2.50
C VAL A 69 -1.77 -17.51 -3.92
N LYS A 70 -1.32 -16.26 -4.02
CA LYS A 70 -1.09 -15.50 -5.29
C LYS A 70 -2.35 -15.15 -6.09
N GLN A 71 -3.53 -15.66 -5.74
CA GLN A 71 -4.80 -15.32 -6.41
C GLN A 71 -5.54 -14.20 -5.68
N LYS A 72 -5.38 -14.10 -4.36
CA LYS A 72 -5.97 -13.08 -3.48
C LYS A 72 -4.89 -12.30 -2.72
N GLY A 73 -5.25 -11.13 -2.19
CA GLY A 73 -4.33 -10.31 -1.38
C GLY A 73 -3.04 -9.97 -2.13
N ARG A 74 -3.17 -9.49 -3.37
CA ARG A 74 -2.04 -9.31 -4.29
C ARG A 74 -1.85 -7.85 -4.68
N LEU A 75 -0.59 -7.42 -4.77
CA LEU A 75 -0.16 -6.16 -5.36
C LEU A 75 0.83 -6.42 -6.51
N THR A 76 0.49 -6.02 -7.74
CA THR A 76 1.37 -6.21 -8.90
C THR A 76 1.41 -5.06 -9.88
N LYS A 77 2.46 -5.05 -10.72
CA LYS A 77 2.62 -4.18 -11.90
C LYS A 77 2.48 -2.70 -11.56
N SER A 78 2.86 -2.32 -10.36
CA SER A 78 2.64 -0.97 -9.85
C SER A 78 3.94 -0.21 -9.66
N VAL A 79 3.87 1.10 -9.78
CA VAL A 79 5.03 1.99 -9.67
C VAL A 79 4.74 3.05 -8.63
N VAL A 80 5.70 3.28 -7.76
CA VAL A 80 5.67 4.37 -6.77
C VAL A 80 6.93 5.22 -6.92
N LYS A 81 6.73 6.53 -6.96
CA LYS A 81 7.79 7.55 -7.02
C LYS A 81 7.44 8.72 -6.13
N GLY A 82 8.43 9.57 -5.87
CA GLY A 82 8.28 10.80 -5.11
C GLY A 82 9.01 10.70 -3.77
N THR A 83 8.46 11.33 -2.74
CA THR A 83 9.11 11.41 -1.43
C THR A 83 8.16 10.99 -0.31
N LEU A 84 8.69 10.33 0.72
CA LEU A 84 7.96 10.03 1.95
C LEU A 84 8.67 10.65 3.15
N THR A 85 8.03 11.63 3.78
CA THR A 85 8.51 12.25 5.02
C THR A 85 7.61 11.87 6.19
N LEU A 86 8.19 11.21 7.19
CA LEU A 86 7.51 10.90 8.46
C LEU A 86 7.84 11.96 9.52
N LYS A 87 6.83 12.61 10.08
CA LYS A 87 7.01 13.54 11.21
C LYS A 87 7.45 12.79 12.48
N THR A 88 6.84 11.64 12.73
CA THR A 88 7.20 10.70 13.80
C THR A 88 7.34 9.33 13.18
N ASN A 89 8.46 8.67 13.46
CA ASN A 89 8.74 7.33 12.94
C ASN A 89 7.82 6.31 13.58
N ASN A 90 7.15 5.54 12.72
CA ASN A 90 6.49 4.29 13.08
C ASN A 90 7.04 3.21 12.12
N GLN A 91 6.21 2.62 11.26
CA GLN A 91 6.63 1.68 10.22
C GLN A 91 6.33 2.28 8.85
N SER A 92 7.22 2.10 7.88
CA SER A 92 6.94 2.54 6.52
C SER A 92 7.66 1.71 5.48
N GLY A 93 7.20 1.82 4.24
CA GLY A 93 7.95 1.36 3.08
C GLY A 93 7.52 2.07 1.81
N GLY A 94 8.46 2.20 0.87
CA GLY A 94 8.26 2.96 -0.36
C GLY A 94 7.21 2.37 -1.33
N LEU A 95 6.76 1.13 -1.10
CA LEU A 95 5.65 0.50 -1.82
C LEU A 95 4.56 0.05 -0.86
N ILE A 96 4.95 -0.78 0.12
CA ILE A 96 4.10 -1.28 1.19
C ILE A 96 4.78 -1.15 2.55
N HIS A 97 4.01 -1.09 3.64
CA HIS A 97 4.55 -1.21 4.99
C HIS A 97 4.50 -2.66 5.51
N GLU A 98 3.47 -3.44 5.16
CA GLU A 98 3.27 -4.82 5.66
C GLU A 98 2.58 -5.72 4.64
N ASN A 99 2.99 -6.98 4.60
CA ASN A 99 2.34 -8.04 3.83
C ASN A 99 1.93 -9.25 4.68
N TYR A 100 1.84 -9.09 5.99
CA TYR A 100 1.31 -10.11 6.89
C TYR A 100 -0.23 -9.99 6.95
N ASP A 101 -1.05 -11.01 6.70
CA ASP A 101 -0.70 -12.41 6.45
C ASP A 101 -0.67 -12.73 4.95
N TRP A 102 0.47 -13.22 4.47
CA TRP A 102 0.69 -13.81 3.14
C TRP A 102 0.33 -12.94 1.93
N GLY A 103 0.36 -11.61 2.10
CA GLY A 103 0.21 -10.68 0.99
C GLY A 103 1.26 -10.92 -0.10
N TRP A 104 0.81 -11.08 -1.34
CA TRP A 104 1.66 -11.35 -2.49
C TRP A 104 2.05 -10.04 -3.19
N VAL A 105 3.33 -9.71 -3.20
CA VAL A 105 3.85 -8.48 -3.81
C VAL A 105 4.87 -8.84 -4.87
N GLU A 106 4.58 -8.53 -6.14
CA GLU A 106 5.40 -8.98 -7.27
C GLU A 106 5.37 -7.97 -8.42
N ASN A 107 6.45 -7.84 -9.18
CA ASN A 107 6.51 -6.98 -10.38
C ASN A 107 6.15 -5.51 -10.09
N ASN A 108 6.61 -4.96 -8.97
CA ASN A 108 6.40 -3.57 -8.61
C ASN A 108 7.74 -2.83 -8.57
N VAL A 109 7.71 -1.52 -8.79
CA VAL A 109 8.88 -0.65 -8.71
C VAL A 109 8.60 0.46 -7.70
N SER A 110 9.54 0.68 -6.79
CA SER A 110 9.52 1.82 -5.87
C SER A 110 10.81 2.61 -6.02
N MET A 111 10.68 3.92 -6.20
CA MET A 111 11.77 4.91 -6.26
C MET A 111 11.49 6.04 -5.26
N MET A 112 11.04 5.68 -4.06
CA MET A 112 10.58 6.59 -3.00
C MET A 112 11.57 6.64 -1.84
#